data_AF-A0A9E6ET32-F1
#
_entry.id   AF-A0A9E6ET32-F1
#
_cell.length_a   1.000
_cell.length_b   1.000
_cell.length_c   1.000
_cell.angle_alpha   90.00
_cell.angle_beta   90.00
_cell.angle_gamma   90.00
#
_symmetry.space_group_name_H-M   'P 1'
#
loop_
_entity.id
_entity.type
_entity.pdbx_description
1 polymer ?
#
loop_
_entity_poly.entity_id
_entity_poly.type
_entity_poly.pdbx_seq_one_letter_code
_entity_poly.pdbx_strand_id
1 'polypeptide(L)'
;MVFGVDLGEEIAADALDVEGDRKTGSRSLAVLYSPQIAMRTAAAIFIIVVAGSTVPFLSGWLEWWYLPPVVLFDGLVIRSVSRLLNPRIPDRINDIRRIYLGGTGMILVFMVIRLVMTYGYF
;
A
#
# COMPACT_ATOMS: atom_id res chain seq x y z
N MET A 1 -5.59 -6.66 3.07
CA MET A 1 -4.59 -5.58 3.03
C MET A 1 -3.43 -5.94 2.12
N VAL A 2 -2.65 -6.98 2.42
CA VAL A 2 -1.45 -7.40 1.66
C VAL A 2 -1.67 -7.41 0.13
N PHE A 3 -2.62 -8.19 -0.36
CA PHE A 3 -2.93 -8.25 -1.80
C PHE A 3 -3.18 -6.88 -2.45
N GLY A 4 -3.93 -5.99 -1.78
CA GLY A 4 -4.22 -4.67 -2.34
C GLY A 4 -3.01 -3.74 -2.30
N VAL A 5 -2.14 -3.89 -1.31
CA VAL A 5 -0.87 -3.15 -1.24
C VAL A 5 0.03 -3.58 -2.39
N ASP A 6 0.24 -4.89 -2.57
CA ASP A 6 1.10 -5.44 -3.63
C ASP A 6 0.56 -5.08 -5.02
N LEU A 7 -0.76 -5.22 -5.23
CA LEU A 7 -1.39 -4.87 -6.51
C LEU A 7 -1.30 -3.37 -6.80
N GLY A 8 -1.54 -2.52 -5.80
CA GLY A 8 -1.42 -1.07 -5.96
C GLY A 8 0.01 -0.64 -6.26
N GLU A 9 0.99 -1.28 -5.61
CA GLU A 9 2.42 -1.05 -5.83
C GLU A 9 2.84 -1.43 -7.24
N GLU A 10 2.48 -2.63 -7.72
CA GLU A 10 2.84 -3.11 -9.06
C GLU A 10 2.31 -2.14 -10.13
N ILE A 11 1.02 -1.77 -10.03
CA ILE A 11 0.40 -0.84 -10.98
C ILE A 11 1.05 0.54 -10.91
N ALA A 12 1.44 1.00 -9.72
CA ALA A 12 2.13 2.28 -9.56
C ALA A 12 3.55 2.25 -10.12
N ALA A 13 4.26 1.12 -9.98
CA ALA A 13 5.62 0.93 -10.52
C ALA A 13 5.59 0.93 -12.04
N ASP A 14 4.69 0.15 -12.65
CA ASP A 14 4.45 0.13 -14.11
C ASP A 14 4.14 1.54 -14.64
N ALA A 15 3.35 2.31 -13.89
CA ALA A 15 2.99 3.69 -14.26
C ALA A 15 4.20 4.66 -14.23
N LEU A 16 5.24 4.36 -13.47
CA LEU A 16 6.48 5.14 -13.42
C LEU A 16 7.51 4.66 -14.45
N ASP A 17 7.49 3.38 -14.86
CA ASP A 17 8.43 2.78 -15.81
C ASP A 17 7.78 2.25 -17.10
N VAL A 18 6.86 3.05 -17.68
CA VAL A 18 6.13 2.67 -18.92
C VAL A 18 7.05 2.36 -20.10
N GLU A 19 8.20 3.04 -20.18
CA GLU A 19 9.14 2.83 -21.27
C GLU A 19 9.92 1.51 -21.12
N GLY A 20 10.24 1.12 -19.88
CA GLY A 20 10.79 -0.20 -19.56
C GLY A 20 9.79 -1.31 -19.94
N ASP A 21 8.54 -1.17 -19.49
CA ASP A 21 7.45 -2.10 -19.79
C ASP A 21 7.18 -2.27 -21.29
N ARG A 22 7.24 -1.17 -22.04
CA ARG A 22 7.04 -1.22 -23.50
C ARG A 22 8.16 -2.00 -24.19
N LYS A 23 9.41 -1.87 -23.73
CA LYS A 23 10.56 -2.58 -24.31
C LYS A 23 10.54 -4.07 -24.03
N THR A 24 10.00 -4.49 -22.89
CA THR A 24 9.84 -5.90 -22.53
C THR A 24 8.61 -6.55 -23.17
N GLY A 25 7.77 -5.78 -23.87
CA GLY A 25 6.53 -6.27 -24.49
C GLY A 25 5.40 -6.49 -23.48
N SER A 26 5.48 -5.88 -22.30
CA SER A 26 4.45 -5.94 -21.27
C SER A 26 3.13 -5.34 -21.74
N ARG A 27 2.02 -5.89 -21.24
CA ARG A 27 0.65 -5.37 -21.46
C ARG A 27 0.10 -4.75 -20.17
N SER A 28 0.92 -3.98 -19.47
CA SER A 28 0.50 -3.28 -18.25
C SER A 28 -0.57 -2.23 -18.53
N LEU A 29 -1.31 -1.83 -17.49
CA LEU A 29 -2.32 -0.76 -17.60
C LEU A 29 -1.71 0.54 -18.11
N ALA A 30 -0.46 0.80 -17.74
CA ALA A 30 0.26 2.00 -18.13
C ALA A 30 0.63 2.00 -19.62
N VAL A 31 0.97 0.83 -20.18
CA VAL A 31 1.25 0.65 -21.61
C VAL A 31 -0.02 0.65 -22.45
N LEU A 32 -1.08 -0.03 -22.01
CA LEU A 32 -2.32 -0.20 -22.78
C LEU A 32 -3.19 1.06 -22.82
N TYR A 33 -3.26 1.81 -21.71
CA TYR A 33 -4.16 2.95 -21.58
C TYR A 33 -3.38 4.26 -21.42
N SER A 34 -2.78 4.48 -20.24
CA SER A 34 -1.84 5.59 -19.99
C SER A 34 -1.25 5.47 -18.57
N PRO A 35 -0.05 6.02 -18.33
CA PRO A 35 0.52 6.11 -16.99
C PRO A 35 -0.39 6.85 -16.00
N GLN A 36 -1.14 7.85 -16.45
CA GLN A 36 -2.07 8.61 -15.59
C GLN A 36 -3.27 7.77 -15.15
N ILE A 37 -3.83 6.94 -16.05
CA ILE A 37 -4.92 6.02 -15.70
C ILE A 37 -4.42 4.94 -14.74
N ALA A 38 -3.27 4.32 -15.03
CA ALA A 38 -2.66 3.33 -14.13
C ALA A 38 -2.41 3.90 -12.73
N MET A 39 -1.83 5.10 -12.64
CA MET A 39 -1.58 5.77 -11.36
C MET A 39 -2.87 6.07 -10.57
N ARG A 40 -3.95 6.46 -11.25
CA ARG A 40 -5.26 6.66 -10.61
C ARG A 40 -5.86 5.34 -10.12
N THR A 41 -5.68 4.26 -10.88
CA THR A 41 -6.12 2.91 -10.49
C THR A 41 -5.37 2.43 -9.25
N ALA A 42 -4.04 2.57 -9.22
CA ALA A 42 -3.23 2.27 -8.04
C ALA A 42 -3.69 3.06 -6.81
N ALA A 43 -3.89 4.37 -6.95
CA ALA A 43 -4.39 5.22 -5.88
C ALA A 43 -5.77 4.77 -5.35
N ALA A 44 -6.70 4.40 -6.24
CA ALA A 44 -8.00 3.88 -5.85
C ALA A 44 -7.88 2.58 -5.05
N ILE A 45 -7.00 1.67 -5.46
CA ILE A 45 -6.73 0.43 -4.73
C ILE A 45 -6.18 0.73 -3.33
N PHE A 46 -5.22 1.64 -3.20
CA PHE A 46 -4.69 2.03 -1.89
C PHE A 46 -5.75 2.65 -0.98
N ILE A 47 -6.66 3.48 -1.52
CA ILE A 47 -7.79 4.03 -0.76
C ILE A 47 -8.71 2.92 -0.27
N ILE A 48 -9.00 1.92 -1.11
CA ILE A 48 -9.80 0.74 -0.72
C ILE A 48 -9.10 -0.05 0.39
N VAL A 49 -7.77 -0.21 0.31
CA VAL A 49 -6.98 -0.87 1.36
C VAL A 49 -7.10 -0.14 2.70
N VAL A 50 -6.94 1.19 2.70
CA VAL A 50 -7.05 2.02 3.91
C VAL A 50 -8.48 1.99 4.46
N ALA A 51 -9.50 2.13 3.61
CA ALA A 51 -10.89 2.03 4.07
C ALA A 51 -11.19 0.63 4.65
N GLY A 52 -10.71 -0.42 3.99
CA GLY A 52 -10.85 -1.80 4.44
C GLY A 52 -10.08 -2.13 5.73
N SER A 53 -9.08 -1.32 6.11
CA SER A 53 -8.32 -1.48 7.37
C SER A 53 -9.22 -1.40 8.60
N THR A 54 -10.31 -0.64 8.50
CA THR A 54 -11.22 -0.35 9.61
C THR A 54 -12.21 -1.48 9.87
N VAL A 55 -12.51 -2.30 8.85
CA VAL A 55 -13.55 -3.35 8.91
C VAL A 55 -13.31 -4.34 10.06
N PRO A 56 -12.08 -4.90 10.26
CA PRO A 56 -11.82 -5.83 11.34
C PRO A 56 -12.00 -5.24 12.75
N PHE A 57 -11.80 -3.93 12.92
CA PHE A 57 -12.02 -3.25 14.20
C PHE A 57 -13.50 -3.01 14.45
N LEU A 58 -14.23 -2.55 13.43
CA LEU A 58 -15.68 -2.32 13.53
C LEU A 58 -16.46 -3.62 13.74
N SER A 59 -15.98 -4.74 13.19
CA SER A 59 -16.58 -6.07 13.39
C SER A 59 -16.17 -6.74 14.71
N GLY A 60 -15.27 -6.12 15.50
CA GLY A 60 -14.71 -6.70 16.72
C GLY A 60 -13.81 -7.92 16.49
N TRP A 61 -13.35 -8.15 15.26
CA TRP A 61 -12.46 -9.27 14.92
C TRP A 61 -11.01 -9.01 15.37
N LEU A 62 -10.61 -7.75 15.42
CA LEU A 62 -9.27 -7.33 15.81
C LEU A 62 -9.32 -6.49 17.08
N GLU A 63 -8.43 -6.78 18.02
CA GLU A 63 -8.34 -6.03 19.28
C GLU A 63 -7.83 -4.61 19.06
N TRP A 64 -8.23 -3.69 19.93
CA TRP A 64 -7.85 -2.28 19.87
C TRP A 64 -6.33 -2.04 19.97
N TRP A 65 -5.55 -2.97 20.52
CA TRP A 65 -4.09 -2.91 20.56
C TRP A 65 -3.42 -2.94 19.18
N TYR A 66 -4.10 -3.47 18.17
CA TYR A 66 -3.62 -3.44 16.78
C TYR A 66 -3.93 -2.12 16.07
N LEU A 67 -4.73 -1.23 16.67
CA LEU A 67 -5.14 0.02 16.04
C LEU A 67 -3.98 1.01 15.82
N PRO A 68 -3.09 1.27 16.81
CA PRO A 68 -1.99 2.22 16.62
C PRO A 68 -1.09 1.92 15.41
N PRO A 69 -0.57 0.69 15.20
CA PRO A 69 0.25 0.41 14.03
C PRO A 69 -0.54 0.51 12.72
N VAL A 70 -1.82 0.10 12.71
CA VAL A 70 -2.67 0.24 11.51
C VAL A 70 -2.87 1.71 11.14
N VAL A 71 -3.20 2.59 12.09
CA VAL A 71 -3.36 4.02 11.84
C VAL A 71 -2.07 4.67 11.33
N LEU A 72 -0.91 4.27 11.87
CA LEU A 72 0.39 4.75 11.39
C LEU A 72 0.65 4.32 9.95
N PHE A 73 0.35 3.07 9.60
CA PHE A 73 0.52 2.57 8.24
C PHE A 73 -0.45 3.24 7.27
N ASP A 74 -1.73 3.39 7.64
CA ASP A 74 -2.73 4.08 6.81
C ASP A 74 -2.31 5.54 6.55
N GLY A 75 -1.79 6.23 7.57
CA GLY A 75 -1.23 7.57 7.41
C GLY A 75 -0.05 7.64 6.43
N LEU A 76 0.84 6.64 6.46
CA LEU A 76 1.92 6.49 5.50
C LEU A 76 1.38 6.29 4.08
N VAL A 77 0.41 5.38 3.90
CA VAL A 77 -0.21 5.10 2.60
C VAL A 77 -0.89 6.35 2.04
N ILE A 78 -1.72 7.03 2.83
CA ILE A 78 -2.41 8.27 2.41
C ILE A 78 -1.40 9.32 1.95
N ARG A 79 -0.33 9.54 2.73
CA ARG A 79 0.73 10.50 2.36
C ARG A 79 1.41 10.11 1.05
N SER A 80 1.78 8.84 0.89
CA SER A 80 2.43 8.35 -0.32
C SER A 80 1.52 8.46 -1.55
N VAL A 81 0.26 8.06 -1.44
CA VAL A 81 -0.74 8.17 -2.53
C VAL A 81 -0.94 9.62 -2.95
N SER A 82 -1.03 10.54 -2.00
CA SER A 82 -1.14 11.98 -2.26
C SER A 82 0.03 12.49 -3.11
N ARG A 83 1.24 11.97 -2.86
CA ARG A 83 2.44 12.32 -3.62
C ARG A 83 2.49 11.63 -4.98
N LEU A 84 2.08 10.37 -5.06
CA LEU A 84 2.02 9.58 -6.30
C LEU A 84 1.11 10.23 -7.34
N LEU A 85 -0.04 10.77 -6.90
CA LEU A 85 -1.00 11.47 -7.74
C LEU A 85 -0.53 12.85 -8.23
N ASN A 86 0.54 13.42 -7.66
CA ASN A 86 1.09 14.71 -8.07
C ASN A 86 2.33 14.51 -8.97
N PRO A 87 2.22 14.70 -10.30
CA PRO A 87 3.33 14.46 -11.23
C PRO A 87 4.52 15.41 -11.04
N ARG A 88 4.33 16.53 -10.33
CA ARG A 88 5.38 17.53 -10.09
C ARG A 88 6.40 17.09 -9.04
N ILE A 89 6.09 16.06 -8.26
CA ILE A 89 6.95 15.59 -7.20
C ILE A 89 8.04 14.70 -7.80
N PRO A 90 9.33 15.04 -7.63
CA PRO A 90 10.41 14.14 -8.00
C PRO A 90 10.45 12.93 -7.05
N ASP A 91 11.01 11.81 -7.53
CA ASP A 91 11.28 10.61 -6.72
C ASP A 91 10.02 9.91 -6.15
N ARG A 92 8.98 9.77 -6.98
CA ARG A 92 7.76 9.03 -6.64
C ARG A 92 7.99 7.53 -6.39
N ILE A 93 9.09 6.97 -6.90
CA ILE A 93 9.50 5.58 -6.66
C ILE A 93 9.72 5.33 -5.16
N ASN A 94 10.27 6.31 -4.44
CA ASN A 94 10.49 6.18 -3.00
C ASN A 94 9.18 6.13 -2.21
N ASP A 95 8.10 6.73 -2.71
CA ASP A 95 6.78 6.64 -2.06
C ASP A 95 6.17 5.24 -2.21
N ILE A 96 6.40 4.56 -3.35
CA ILE A 96 6.08 3.13 -3.54
C ILE A 96 6.88 2.27 -2.56
N ARG A 97 8.21 2.48 -2.51
CA ARG A 97 9.09 1.72 -1.61
C ARG A 97 8.72 1.87 -0.14
N ARG A 98 8.28 3.06 0.28
CA ARG A 98 7.79 3.30 1.64
C ARG A 98 6.53 2.50 1.94
N ILE A 99 5.61 2.40 0.99
CA ILE A 99 4.40 1.58 1.13
C ILE A 99 4.79 0.11 1.28
N TYR A 100 5.67 -0.42 0.43
CA TYR A 100 6.18 -1.80 0.49
C TYR A 100 6.83 -2.13 1.83
N LEU A 101 7.80 -1.30 2.25
CA LEU A 101 8.53 -1.49 3.50
C LEU A 101 7.60 -1.31 4.71
N GLY A 102 6.67 -0.36 4.64
CA GLY A 102 5.64 -0.16 5.67
C GLY A 102 4.74 -1.38 5.81
N GLY A 103 4.29 -1.97 4.69
CA GLY A 103 3.45 -3.17 4.67
C GLY A 103 4.18 -4.38 5.22
N THR A 104 5.44 -4.56 4.84
CA THR A 104 6.32 -5.60 5.38
C THR A 104 6.54 -5.42 6.89
N GLY A 105 6.83 -4.19 7.33
CA GLY A 105 6.98 -3.84 8.75
C GLY A 105 5.71 -4.10 9.55
N MET A 106 4.54 -3.84 8.98
CA MET A 106 3.25 -4.13 9.60
C MET A 106 3.06 -5.62 9.89
N ILE A 107 3.46 -6.50 8.99
CA ILE A 107 3.41 -7.95 9.21
C ILE A 107 4.27 -8.33 10.42
N LEU A 108 5.49 -7.79 10.51
CA LEU A 108 6.39 -8.04 11.64
C LEU A 108 5.82 -7.52 12.96
N VAL A 109 5.27 -6.31 12.96
CA VAL A 109 4.62 -5.73 14.15
C VAL A 109 3.43 -6.58 14.58
N PHE A 110 2.59 -7.03 13.64
CA PHE A 110 1.48 -7.94 13.94
C PHE A 110 1.97 -9.26 14.56
N MET A 111 3.05 -9.84 14.03
CA MET A 111 3.64 -11.06 14.58
C MET A 111 4.15 -10.84 16.01
N VAL A 112 4.83 -9.71 16.27
CA VAL A 112 5.34 -9.38 17.62
C VAL A 112 4.20 -9.17 18.59
N ILE A 113 3.18 -8.37 18.24
CA ILE A 113 2.00 -8.16 19.10
C ILE A 113 1.34 -9.51 19.38
N ARG A 114 1.14 -10.35 18.36
CA ARG A 114 0.53 -11.66 18.53
C ARG A 114 1.34 -12.56 19.46
N LEU A 115 2.67 -12.57 19.31
CA LEU A 115 3.57 -13.35 20.16
C LEU A 115 3.49 -12.89 21.62
N VAL A 116 3.54 -11.57 21.85
CA VAL A 116 3.43 -10.98 23.19
C VAL A 116 2.08 -11.28 23.82
N MET A 117 0.97 -11.21 23.06
CA MET A 117 -0.35 -11.53 23.58
C MET A 117 -0.55 -13.04 23.85
N THR A 118 0.20 -13.91 23.15
CA THR A 118 0.08 -15.36 23.32
C THR A 118 0.94 -15.90 24.47
N TYR A 119 2.12 -15.32 24.69
CA TYR A 119 3.10 -15.81 25.68
C TYR A 119 3.35 -14.84 26.83
N GLY A 120 2.96 -13.57 26.68
CA GLY A 120 2.95 -12.59 27.76
C GLY A 120 1.69 -12.81 28.58
N TYR A 121 1.85 -13.30 29.81
CA TYR A 121 0.79 -13.36 30.80
C TYR A 121 0.28 -11.93 31.09
N PHE A 122 -0.79 -11.51 30.41
CA PHE A 122 -1.63 -10.37 30.73
C PHE A 122 -3.08 -10.83 30.81
#